data_AF-A0A1D8RX11-F1
#
_entry.id   AF-A0A1D8RX11-F1
#
_cell.length_a   1.000
_cell.length_b   1.000
_cell.length_c   1.000
_cell.angle_alpha   90.00
_cell.angle_beta   90.00
_cell.angle_gamma   90.00
#
_symmetry.space_group_name_H-M   'P 1'
#
loop_
_entity.id
_entity.type
_entity.pdbx_description
1 polymer ?
#
loop_
_entity_poly.entity_id
_entity_poly.type
_entity_poly.pdbx_seq_one_letter_code
_entity_poly.pdbx_strand_id
1 'polypeptide(L)'
;MKKIIILLTISTLSSSAMAQEASWLDSLKSFVGMGEVEEQSVKLPSTEGLVEQLTNSLNVNTEQAAGGMGAIFNYVKSNVSTEQFSQLAKSLPGVDGLVSQMPDISELSSGKGLGGLLDKASQYSDSLKSINDIKKQFEALGLNPEMISSFVSSAQSYLDTPQGQDAKQVLTQGLGKLLG
;
A
#
# COMPACT_ATOMS: atom_id res chain seq x y z
N MET A 1 57.34 -64.24 2.49
CA MET A 1 56.20 -65.17 2.48
C MET A 1 55.28 -64.86 3.68
N LYS A 2 54.04 -64.40 3.40
CA LYS A 2 52.71 -64.66 4.03
C LYS A 2 52.68 -65.13 5.52
N LYS A 3 51.81 -64.66 6.45
CA LYS A 3 50.31 -64.68 6.54
C LYS A 3 49.87 -63.75 7.73
N ILE A 4 48.94 -62.79 7.66
CA ILE A 4 47.46 -62.76 7.87
C ILE A 4 46.88 -63.48 9.11
N ILE A 5 45.99 -62.77 9.87
CA ILE A 5 44.73 -63.15 10.62
C ILE A 5 44.73 -62.48 12.04
N ILE A 6 44.00 -61.40 12.36
CA ILE A 6 42.55 -61.10 12.60
C ILE A 6 41.92 -61.77 13.85
N LEU A 7 41.43 -60.98 14.83
CA LEU A 7 40.23 -61.19 15.68
C LEU A 7 39.99 -59.97 16.64
N LEU A 8 39.02 -59.07 16.39
CA LEU A 8 37.63 -58.98 16.94
C LEU A 8 37.56 -58.85 18.47
N THR A 9 37.08 -57.73 19.06
CA THR A 9 35.66 -57.55 19.41
C THR A 9 35.14 -56.09 19.39
N ILE A 10 33.83 -56.00 19.15
CA ILE A 10 32.95 -54.85 18.93
C ILE A 10 32.30 -54.41 20.25
N SER A 11 32.24 -53.10 20.54
CA SER A 11 31.05 -52.39 21.09
C SER A 11 31.40 -50.99 21.60
N THR A 12 30.97 -49.96 20.89
CA THR A 12 30.46 -48.73 21.52
C THR A 12 29.28 -48.21 20.71
N LEU A 13 28.09 -48.23 21.33
CA LEU A 13 26.94 -47.45 20.91
C LEU A 13 27.18 -45.98 21.29
N SER A 14 26.90 -45.05 20.38
CA SER A 14 25.93 -43.94 20.56
C SER A 14 26.25 -42.73 19.68
N SER A 15 25.20 -42.31 18.97
CA SER A 15 25.09 -41.19 18.04
C SER A 15 25.31 -39.81 18.66
N SER A 16 26.05 -38.95 17.97
CA SER A 16 25.49 -37.79 17.23
C SER A 16 26.62 -37.02 16.56
N ALA A 17 26.52 -36.89 15.24
CA ALA A 17 27.46 -36.15 14.43
C ALA A 17 27.28 -34.64 14.68
N MET A 18 28.32 -33.98 15.19
CA MET A 18 28.47 -32.55 15.05
C MET A 18 29.17 -32.31 13.72
N ALA A 19 28.39 -32.01 12.68
CA ALA A 19 28.88 -31.49 11.40
C ALA A 19 28.27 -30.10 11.23
N GLN A 20 29.02 -29.07 11.59
CA GLN A 20 28.62 -27.68 11.36
C GLN A 20 29.82 -26.88 10.85
N GLU A 21 30.33 -27.28 9.69
CA GLU A 21 31.25 -26.50 8.88
C GLU A 21 30.79 -26.55 7.42
N ALA A 22 29.82 -25.72 7.07
CA ALA A 22 29.45 -25.49 5.65
C ALA A 22 28.94 -24.08 5.36
N SER A 23 28.56 -23.30 6.39
CA SER A 23 27.89 -22.01 6.20
C SER A 23 28.78 -20.87 5.68
N TRP A 24 30.09 -20.93 5.96
CA TRP A 24 31.02 -19.87 5.54
C TRP A 24 31.42 -19.95 4.06
N LEU A 25 31.48 -21.17 3.50
CA LEU A 25 31.73 -21.37 2.07
C LEU A 25 30.52 -21.00 1.21
N ASP A 26 29.31 -21.15 1.76
CA ASP A 26 28.08 -20.74 1.11
C ASP A 26 27.99 -19.21 0.97
N SER A 27 28.39 -18.50 2.03
CA SER A 27 28.45 -17.02 2.04
C SER A 27 29.53 -16.47 1.10
N LEU A 28 30.57 -17.25 0.80
CA LEU A 28 31.60 -16.85 -0.15
C LEU A 28 31.17 -17.11 -1.60
N LYS A 29 30.40 -18.17 -1.85
CA LYS A 29 29.83 -18.48 -3.17
C LYS A 29 28.74 -17.49 -3.58
N SER A 30 27.96 -16.97 -2.62
CA SER A 30 26.98 -15.93 -2.87
C SER A 30 27.63 -14.60 -3.29
N PHE A 31 28.82 -14.28 -2.77
CA PHE A 31 29.57 -13.07 -3.17
C PHE A 31 30.28 -13.21 -4.53
N VAL A 32 30.60 -14.44 -4.97
CA VAL A 32 31.38 -14.75 -6.18
C VAL A 32 30.51 -14.93 -7.44
N GLY A 33 29.19 -14.76 -7.35
CA GLY A 33 28.35 -14.53 -8.54
C GLY A 33 28.02 -15.79 -9.36
N MET A 34 27.48 -16.82 -8.71
CA MET A 34 26.88 -17.96 -9.41
C MET A 34 25.79 -18.63 -8.55
N GLY A 35 24.68 -17.94 -8.41
CA GLY A 35 23.43 -18.44 -7.85
C GLY A 35 22.36 -17.42 -8.20
N GLU A 36 21.26 -17.87 -8.80
CA GLU A 36 20.08 -17.02 -9.02
C GLU A 36 19.60 -16.54 -7.66
N VAL A 37 20.08 -15.38 -7.26
CA VAL A 37 19.51 -14.60 -6.19
C VAL A 37 18.18 -14.12 -6.77
N GLU A 38 17.06 -14.59 -6.24
CA GLU A 38 15.85 -13.76 -6.31
C GLU A 38 16.21 -12.48 -5.55
N GLU A 39 16.71 -11.50 -6.29
CA GLU A 39 16.82 -10.14 -5.82
C GLU A 39 15.41 -9.73 -5.39
N GLN A 40 15.17 -9.65 -4.08
CA GLN A 40 14.12 -8.80 -3.56
C GLN A 40 14.52 -7.37 -3.92
N SER A 41 14.25 -6.99 -5.16
CA SER A 41 14.16 -5.62 -5.59
C SER A 41 13.20 -4.95 -4.62
N VAL A 42 13.70 -4.05 -3.78
CA VAL A 42 12.87 -3.25 -2.88
C VAL A 42 12.02 -2.37 -3.80
N LYS A 43 10.86 -2.87 -4.22
CA LYS A 43 9.95 -2.14 -5.09
C LYS A 43 9.44 -0.95 -4.28
N LEU A 44 9.88 0.24 -4.66
CA LEU A 44 9.38 1.47 -4.06
C LEU A 44 7.86 1.54 -4.26
N PRO A 45 7.12 2.04 -3.26
CA PRO A 45 5.69 2.26 -3.42
C PRO A 45 5.44 3.21 -4.58
N SER A 46 4.39 2.94 -5.35
CA SER A 46 3.98 3.71 -6.53
C SER A 46 2.46 3.77 -6.60
N THR A 47 1.91 4.76 -7.30
CA THR A 47 0.46 4.82 -7.49
C THR A 47 -0.08 3.66 -8.31
N GLU A 48 0.68 3.14 -9.26
CA GLU A 48 0.30 1.96 -10.06
C GLU A 48 0.15 0.73 -9.15
N GLY A 49 1.13 0.50 -8.28
CA GLY A 49 1.06 -0.61 -7.31
C GLY A 49 -0.06 -0.42 -6.28
N LEU A 50 -0.35 0.82 -5.88
CA LEU A 50 -1.48 1.12 -5.00
C LEU A 50 -2.82 0.84 -5.69
N VAL A 51 -2.98 1.25 -6.95
CA VAL A 51 -4.19 1.01 -7.74
C VAL A 51 -4.39 -0.49 -7.98
N GLU A 52 -3.33 -1.24 -8.27
CA GLU A 52 -3.35 -2.70 -8.37
C GLU A 52 -3.80 -3.34 -7.05
N GLN A 53 -3.23 -2.90 -5.93
CA GLN A 53 -3.61 -3.39 -4.60
C GLN A 53 -5.09 -3.15 -4.29
N LEU A 54 -5.62 -1.96 -4.60
CA LEU A 54 -7.02 -1.60 -4.40
C LEU A 54 -7.96 -2.44 -5.28
N THR A 55 -7.63 -2.58 -6.56
CA THR A 55 -8.37 -3.41 -7.54
C THR A 55 -8.51 -4.83 -7.01
N ASN A 56 -7.41 -5.43 -6.58
CA ASN A 56 -7.37 -6.80 -6.07
C ASN A 56 -8.07 -6.96 -4.72
N SER A 57 -7.84 -6.04 -3.79
CA SER A 57 -8.33 -6.15 -2.41
C SER A 57 -9.83 -5.86 -2.29
N LEU A 58 -10.35 -4.97 -3.13
CA LEU A 58 -11.72 -4.46 -3.02
C LEU A 58 -12.63 -4.91 -4.18
N ASN A 59 -12.10 -5.68 -5.12
CA ASN A 59 -12.82 -6.17 -6.30
C ASN A 59 -13.51 -5.03 -7.09
N VAL A 60 -12.78 -3.93 -7.25
CA VAL A 60 -13.14 -2.77 -8.08
C VAL A 60 -12.32 -2.76 -9.36
N ASN A 61 -12.72 -2.04 -10.39
CA ASN A 61 -11.90 -1.89 -11.59
C ASN A 61 -10.82 -0.80 -11.44
N THR A 62 -9.89 -0.71 -12.40
CA THR A 62 -8.78 0.25 -12.38
C THR A 62 -9.24 1.71 -12.35
N GLU A 63 -10.29 2.07 -13.11
CA GLU A 63 -10.84 3.43 -13.15
C GLU A 63 -11.43 3.83 -11.80
N GLN A 64 -12.18 2.92 -11.18
CA GLN A 64 -12.74 3.09 -9.84
C GLN A 64 -11.66 3.21 -8.77
N ALA A 65 -10.63 2.36 -8.82
CA ALA A 65 -9.50 2.42 -7.91
C ALA A 65 -8.71 3.74 -8.06
N ALA A 66 -8.36 4.11 -9.29
CA ALA A 66 -7.59 5.31 -9.59
C ALA A 66 -8.37 6.59 -9.25
N GLY A 67 -9.62 6.71 -9.71
CA GLY A 67 -10.48 7.87 -9.45
C GLY A 67 -10.87 8.00 -7.99
N GLY A 68 -11.20 6.88 -7.31
CA GLY A 68 -11.54 6.88 -5.89
C GLY A 68 -10.34 7.25 -5.00
N MET A 69 -9.16 6.74 -5.33
CA MET A 69 -7.92 7.14 -4.65
C MET A 69 -7.54 8.59 -4.98
N GLY A 70 -7.80 9.05 -6.20
CA GLY A 70 -7.67 10.45 -6.60
C GLY A 70 -8.52 11.40 -5.75
N ALA A 71 -9.79 11.06 -5.53
CA ALA A 71 -10.70 11.80 -4.66
C ALA A 71 -10.17 11.88 -3.21
N ILE A 72 -9.70 10.76 -2.67
CA ILE A 72 -9.11 10.71 -1.31
C ILE A 72 -7.83 11.55 -1.25
N PHE A 73 -6.93 11.46 -2.24
CA PHE A 73 -5.71 12.28 -2.26
C PHE A 73 -6.01 13.78 -2.42
N ASN A 74 -7.06 14.15 -3.16
CA ASN A 74 -7.49 15.54 -3.24
C ASN A 74 -8.01 16.07 -1.89
N TYR A 75 -8.74 15.23 -1.14
CA TYR A 75 -9.11 15.57 0.23
C TYR A 75 -7.89 15.76 1.13
N VAL A 76 -6.91 14.83 1.07
CA VAL A 76 -5.65 14.96 1.81
C VAL A 76 -4.94 16.25 1.45
N LYS A 77 -4.81 16.56 0.15
CA LYS A 77 -4.19 17.80 -0.38
C LYS A 77 -4.82 19.06 0.21
N SER A 78 -6.12 19.03 0.46
CA SER A 78 -6.87 20.17 1.03
C SER A 78 -6.77 20.25 2.56
N ASN A 79 -6.27 19.21 3.23
CA ASN A 79 -6.22 19.12 4.70
C ASN A 79 -4.81 19.07 5.28
N VAL A 80 -3.77 19.05 4.44
CA VAL A 80 -2.35 19.11 4.86
C VAL A 80 -1.66 20.33 4.24
N SER A 81 -0.47 20.68 4.74
CA SER A 81 0.32 21.75 4.13
C SER A 81 0.84 21.36 2.74
N THR A 82 1.20 22.35 1.91
CA THR A 82 1.80 22.10 0.60
C THR A 82 3.10 21.29 0.71
N GLU A 83 3.91 21.52 1.74
CA GLU A 83 5.14 20.78 2.02
C GLU A 83 4.84 19.31 2.36
N GLN A 84 3.81 19.05 3.18
CA GLN A 84 3.40 17.70 3.52
C GLN A 84 2.89 16.95 2.29
N PHE A 85 2.05 17.58 1.46
CA PHE A 85 1.59 16.96 0.22
C PHE A 85 2.74 16.72 -0.77
N SER A 86 3.72 17.62 -0.84
CA SER A 86 4.94 17.41 -1.62
C SER A 86 5.76 16.21 -1.13
N GLN A 87 5.83 15.99 0.20
CA GLN A 87 6.47 14.80 0.77
C GLN A 87 5.74 13.52 0.37
N LEU A 88 4.40 13.54 0.36
CA LEU A 88 3.58 12.43 -0.13
C LEU A 88 3.87 12.15 -1.61
N ALA A 89 3.88 13.17 -2.48
CA ALA A 89 4.14 13.01 -3.91
C ALA A 89 5.56 12.49 -4.21
N LYS A 90 6.56 12.82 -3.39
CA LYS A 90 7.91 12.26 -3.48
C LYS A 90 7.97 10.80 -3.06
N SER A 91 7.25 10.46 -1.99
CA SER A 91 7.25 9.11 -1.40
C SER A 91 6.36 8.13 -2.16
N LEU A 92 5.37 8.65 -2.89
CA LEU A 92 4.45 7.89 -3.72
C LEU A 92 4.36 8.56 -5.09
N PRO A 93 5.30 8.26 -6.01
CA PRO A 93 5.30 8.83 -7.35
C PRO A 93 3.97 8.57 -8.07
N GLY A 94 3.44 9.60 -8.73
CA GLY A 94 2.19 9.55 -9.51
C GLY A 94 0.94 10.06 -8.80
N VAL A 95 1.02 10.50 -7.53
CA VAL A 95 -0.14 10.98 -6.75
C VAL A 95 -0.91 12.11 -7.43
N ASP A 96 -0.25 13.14 -7.99
CA ASP A 96 -0.94 14.21 -8.72
C ASP A 96 -1.67 13.69 -9.97
N GLY A 97 -1.17 12.61 -10.57
CA GLY A 97 -1.82 11.92 -11.69
C GLY A 97 -3.11 11.22 -11.27
N LEU A 98 -3.16 10.63 -10.07
CA LEU A 98 -4.40 10.09 -9.52
C LEU A 98 -5.39 11.19 -9.13
N VAL A 99 -4.92 12.28 -8.51
CA VAL A 99 -5.79 13.45 -8.20
C VAL A 99 -6.47 13.97 -9.46
N SER A 100 -5.75 13.98 -10.59
CA SER A 100 -6.31 14.41 -11.89
C SER A 100 -7.32 13.42 -12.50
N GLN A 101 -7.40 12.19 -11.98
CA GLN A 101 -8.37 11.17 -12.40
C GLN A 101 -9.62 11.14 -11.51
N MET A 102 -9.70 11.98 -10.48
CA MET A 102 -10.92 12.08 -9.69
C MET A 102 -12.06 12.64 -10.56
N PRO A 103 -13.31 12.19 -10.36
CA PRO A 103 -14.45 12.77 -11.04
C PRO A 103 -14.60 14.26 -10.75
N ASP A 104 -14.87 15.04 -11.80
CA ASP A 104 -15.31 16.43 -11.66
C ASP A 104 -16.81 16.45 -11.31
N ILE A 105 -17.11 16.95 -10.12
CA ILE A 105 -18.47 17.06 -9.59
C ILE A 105 -19.00 18.50 -9.64
N SER A 106 -18.26 19.43 -10.26
CA SER A 106 -18.63 20.85 -10.36
C SER A 106 -19.93 21.06 -11.14
N GLU A 107 -20.21 20.19 -12.12
CA GLU A 107 -21.43 20.20 -12.91
C GLU A 107 -22.55 19.32 -12.34
N LEU A 108 -22.27 18.55 -11.27
CA LEU A 108 -23.25 17.69 -10.63
C LEU A 108 -24.27 18.56 -9.88
N SER A 109 -25.37 18.87 -10.55
CA SER A 109 -26.44 19.69 -9.97
C SER A 109 -27.01 19.05 -8.72
N SER A 110 -27.16 19.87 -7.66
CA SER A 110 -27.85 19.52 -6.43
C SER A 110 -29.29 19.06 -6.74
N GLY A 111 -29.51 17.75 -6.73
CA GLY A 111 -30.83 17.18 -6.98
C GLY A 111 -31.87 17.63 -5.95
N LYS A 112 -33.15 17.64 -6.33
CA LYS A 112 -34.25 17.88 -5.39
C LYS A 112 -34.36 16.65 -4.46
N GLY A 113 -34.02 16.81 -3.18
CA GLY A 113 -34.07 15.74 -2.19
C GLY A 113 -32.99 15.86 -1.11
N LEU A 114 -32.63 14.74 -0.48
CA LEU A 114 -31.58 14.68 0.56
C LEU A 114 -30.24 15.23 0.06
N GLY A 115 -29.87 14.95 -1.19
CA GLY A 115 -28.65 15.49 -1.81
C GLY A 115 -28.63 17.02 -1.85
N GLY A 116 -29.75 17.66 -2.21
CA GLY A 116 -29.85 19.12 -2.19
C GLY A 116 -29.85 19.74 -0.79
N LEU A 117 -30.32 19.02 0.22
CA LEU A 117 -30.21 19.46 1.62
C LEU A 117 -28.77 19.34 2.13
N LEU A 118 -28.08 18.24 1.81
CA LEU A 118 -26.68 18.04 2.16
C LEU A 118 -25.77 19.08 1.48
N ASP A 119 -26.07 19.43 0.23
CA ASP A 119 -25.37 20.50 -0.48
C ASP A 119 -25.56 21.86 0.17
N LYS A 120 -26.77 22.18 0.65
CA LYS A 120 -26.97 23.38 1.47
C LYS A 120 -26.21 23.31 2.79
N ALA A 121 -26.24 22.18 3.48
CA ALA A 121 -25.51 21.99 4.74
C ALA A 121 -23.99 22.13 4.56
N SER A 122 -23.45 21.72 3.40
CA SER A 122 -22.04 21.86 3.07
C SER A 122 -21.57 23.30 2.92
N GLN A 123 -22.47 24.25 2.61
CA GLN A 123 -22.14 25.69 2.53
C GLN A 123 -21.77 26.30 3.89
N TYR A 124 -22.06 25.60 4.99
CA TYR A 124 -21.78 26.08 6.34
C TYR A 124 -20.42 25.63 6.88
N SER A 125 -19.73 24.68 6.23
CA SER A 125 -18.43 24.18 6.68
C SER A 125 -17.63 23.53 5.56
N ASP A 126 -16.38 23.96 5.40
CA ASP A 126 -15.43 23.36 4.44
C ASP A 126 -15.17 21.87 4.72
N SER A 127 -15.24 21.45 5.99
CA SER A 127 -15.08 20.04 6.37
C SER A 127 -16.28 19.20 5.91
N LEU A 128 -17.50 19.72 6.04
CA LEU A 128 -18.70 19.01 5.56
C LEU A 128 -18.74 18.99 4.04
N LYS A 129 -18.31 20.08 3.39
CA LYS A 129 -18.16 20.15 1.94
C LYS A 129 -17.19 19.11 1.42
N SER A 130 -15.98 19.07 1.95
CA SER A 130 -14.95 18.13 1.49
C SER A 130 -15.37 16.66 1.70
N ILE A 131 -16.07 16.33 2.79
CA ILE A 131 -16.62 14.98 2.98
C ILE A 131 -17.72 14.68 1.95
N ASN A 132 -18.65 15.62 1.73
CA ASN A 132 -19.71 15.47 0.73
C ASN A 132 -19.14 15.31 -0.69
N ASP A 133 -18.09 16.06 -1.01
CA ASP A 133 -17.41 16.01 -2.30
C ASP A 133 -16.81 14.61 -2.56
N ILE A 134 -16.09 14.01 -1.61
CA ILE A 134 -15.58 12.64 -1.78
C ILE A 134 -16.73 11.67 -2.02
N LYS A 135 -17.82 11.76 -1.25
CA LYS A 135 -18.96 10.85 -1.39
C LYS A 135 -19.57 10.92 -2.79
N LYS A 136 -19.78 12.15 -3.30
CA LYS A 136 -20.26 12.37 -4.67
C LYS A 136 -19.29 11.84 -5.72
N GLN A 137 -17.99 11.98 -5.51
CA GLN A 137 -16.97 11.43 -6.41
C GLN A 137 -17.03 9.90 -6.43
N PHE A 138 -17.20 9.25 -5.28
CA PHE A 138 -17.39 7.79 -5.22
C PHE A 138 -18.69 7.38 -5.93
N GLU A 139 -19.80 8.07 -5.69
CA GLU A 139 -21.07 7.81 -6.37
C GLU A 139 -20.95 7.98 -7.90
N ALA A 140 -20.23 9.00 -8.37
CA ALA A 140 -19.97 9.25 -9.79
C ALA A 140 -19.16 8.12 -10.45
N LEU A 141 -18.33 7.41 -9.69
CA LEU A 141 -17.59 6.21 -10.12
C LEU A 141 -18.43 4.91 -10.01
N GLY A 142 -19.69 5.02 -9.59
CA GLY A 142 -20.55 3.87 -9.29
C GLY A 142 -20.11 3.09 -8.05
N LEU A 143 -19.33 3.69 -7.16
CA LEU A 143 -18.90 3.11 -5.90
C LEU A 143 -19.85 3.50 -4.77
N ASN A 144 -20.03 2.59 -3.80
CA ASN A 144 -20.74 2.93 -2.56
C ASN A 144 -19.83 3.85 -1.71
N PRO A 145 -20.31 5.02 -1.22
CA PRO A 145 -19.56 5.90 -0.32
C PRO A 145 -19.00 5.22 0.93
N GLU A 146 -19.61 4.14 1.41
CA GLU A 146 -19.09 3.38 2.55
C GLU A 146 -17.71 2.75 2.27
N MET A 147 -17.38 2.50 1.00
CA MET A 147 -16.10 1.94 0.58
C MET A 147 -14.92 2.90 0.78
N ILE A 148 -15.15 4.20 1.01
CA ILE A 148 -14.09 5.17 1.31
C ILE A 148 -13.19 4.65 2.45
N SER A 149 -13.81 4.06 3.49
CA SER A 149 -13.08 3.48 4.62
C SER A 149 -12.19 2.29 4.23
N SER A 150 -12.68 1.42 3.34
CA SER A 150 -11.94 0.26 2.83
C SER A 150 -10.81 0.67 1.89
N PHE A 151 -11.02 1.71 1.06
CA PHE A 151 -9.97 2.31 0.23
C PHE A 151 -8.84 2.87 1.09
N VAL A 152 -9.18 3.67 2.12
CA VAL A 152 -8.20 4.21 3.06
C VAL A 152 -7.42 3.10 3.76
N SER A 153 -8.11 2.08 4.27
CA SER A 153 -7.47 0.97 4.99
C SER A 153 -6.54 0.16 4.08
N SER A 154 -6.97 -0.12 2.84
CA SER A 154 -6.15 -0.82 1.84
C SER A 154 -4.93 0.01 1.42
N ALA A 155 -5.08 1.33 1.25
CA ALA A 155 -3.96 2.22 0.97
C ALA A 155 -2.96 2.31 2.14
N GLN A 156 -3.45 2.41 3.38
CA GLN A 156 -2.60 2.39 4.57
C GLN A 156 -1.87 1.05 4.73
N SER A 157 -2.49 -0.07 4.34
CA SER A 157 -1.86 -1.39 4.32
C SER A 157 -0.80 -1.49 3.23
N TYR A 158 -1.07 -0.95 2.03
CA TYR A 158 -0.09 -0.90 0.93
C TYR A 158 1.18 -0.11 1.33
N LEU A 159 0.98 1.02 2.01
CA LEU A 159 2.06 1.89 2.45
C LEU A 159 2.72 1.41 3.74
N ASP A 160 2.29 0.27 4.31
CA ASP A 160 2.84 -0.28 5.56
C ASP A 160 4.15 -1.05 5.32
N THR A 161 5.11 -0.34 4.72
CA THR A 161 6.45 -0.82 4.43
C THR A 161 7.45 0.22 4.92
N PRO A 162 8.74 -0.12 5.15
CA PRO A 162 9.74 0.85 5.55
C PRO A 162 9.85 2.05 4.60
N GLN A 163 9.67 1.83 3.29
CA GLN A 163 9.76 2.85 2.25
C GLN A 163 8.47 3.68 2.11
N GLY A 164 7.33 3.16 2.56
CA GLY A 164 6.02 3.82 2.49
C GLY A 164 5.64 4.66 3.72
N GLN A 165 6.42 4.62 4.80
CA GLN A 165 6.04 5.25 6.07
C GLN A 165 5.76 6.76 5.96
N ASP A 166 6.58 7.50 5.22
CA ASP A 166 6.38 8.94 5.02
C ASP A 166 5.04 9.22 4.31
N ALA A 167 4.74 8.47 3.25
CA ALA A 167 3.46 8.56 2.55
C ALA A 167 2.29 8.18 3.46
N LYS A 168 2.42 7.08 4.22
CA LYS A 168 1.40 6.61 5.18
C LYS A 168 1.11 7.65 6.26
N GLN A 169 2.14 8.32 6.76
CA GLN A 169 2.02 9.36 7.77
C GLN A 169 1.24 10.56 7.23
N VAL A 170 1.61 11.10 6.06
CA VAL A 170 0.90 12.24 5.46
C VAL A 170 -0.54 11.87 5.11
N LEU A 171 -0.76 10.68 4.54
CA LEU A 171 -2.09 10.16 4.26
C LEU A 171 -2.95 10.14 5.54
N THR A 172 -2.42 9.59 6.63
CA THR A 172 -3.13 9.51 7.92
C THR A 172 -3.41 10.88 8.52
N GLN A 173 -2.44 11.80 8.45
CA GLN A 173 -2.61 13.18 8.93
C GLN A 173 -3.70 13.92 8.15
N GLY A 174 -3.70 13.81 6.82
CA GLY A 174 -4.71 14.45 5.98
C GLY A 174 -6.12 13.90 6.15
N LEU A 175 -6.24 12.63 6.55
CA LEU A 175 -7.52 11.96 6.80
C LEU A 175 -8.03 12.12 8.24
N GLY A 176 -7.31 12.80 9.13
CA GLY A 176 -7.67 12.89 10.55
C GLY A 176 -9.10 13.39 10.82
N LYS A 177 -9.62 14.29 9.98
CA LYS A 177 -11.00 14.81 10.07
C LYS A 177 -12.05 13.92 9.38
N LEU A 178 -11.62 12.98 8.54
CA LEU A 178 -12.49 12.02 7.86
C LEU A 178 -12.77 10.79 8.74
N LEU A 179 -11.82 10.45 9.62
CA LEU A 179 -11.82 9.24 10.45
C LEU A 179 -12.16 9.47 11.93
N GLY A 180 -12.20 10.73 12.37
CA GLY A 180 -12.56 11.14 13.74
C GLY A 180 -13.99 11.65 13.83
#